data_AF-A0AAW8K6K2-F1
#
_entry.id   AF-A0AAW8K6K2-F1
#
_cell.length_a   1.000
_cell.length_b   1.000
_cell.length_c   1.000
_cell.angle_alpha   90.00
_cell.angle_beta   90.00
_cell.angle_gamma   90.00
#
_symmetry.space_group_name_H-M   'P 1'
#
loop_
_entity.id
_entity.type
_entity.pdbx_description
1 polymer ?
#
loop_
_entity_poly.entity_id
_entity_poly.type
_entity_poly.pdbx_seq_one_letter_code
_entity_poly.pdbx_strand_id
1 'polypeptide(L)'
;PHQAITARLDAAAAKGYEALKTAHLSDYTELFSRMELGFNEEIPQIPTSELLQKYRNLVEKNGGELPTDKEQRAMEVICYQFGRYLTIAGSRKGALPTNLQGVWGEDHFEWGGDYHFNINVQMNYWPTMA
;
A
#
# COMPACT_ATOMS: atom_id res chain seq x y z
N PRO A 1 -28.97 5.71 -3.80
CA PRO A 1 -27.68 5.04 -4.13
C PRO A 1 -27.82 3.77 -4.99
N HIS A 2 -28.87 2.96 -4.80
CA HIS A 2 -29.06 1.67 -5.50
C HIS A 2 -28.92 1.72 -7.03
N GLN A 3 -29.51 2.73 -7.68
CA GLN A 3 -29.43 2.87 -9.14
C GLN A 3 -27.98 3.07 -9.62
N ALA A 4 -27.22 3.94 -8.96
CA ALA A 4 -25.83 4.21 -9.31
C ALA A 4 -24.92 2.99 -9.10
N ILE A 5 -25.18 2.20 -8.05
CA ILE A 5 -24.44 0.96 -7.76
C ILE A 5 -24.74 -0.09 -8.84
N THR A 6 -26.03 -0.33 -9.11
CA THR A 6 -26.48 -1.32 -10.10
C THR A 6 -25.91 -1.02 -11.47
N ALA A 7 -26.02 0.24 -11.93
CA ALA A 7 -25.47 0.66 -13.21
C ALA A 7 -23.94 0.45 -13.31
N ARG A 8 -23.20 0.66 -12.22
CA ARG A 8 -21.74 0.42 -12.18
C ARG A 8 -21.41 -1.07 -12.27
N LEU A 9 -22.17 -1.91 -11.57
CA LEU A 9 -21.98 -3.37 -11.60
C LEU A 9 -22.32 -3.95 -12.97
N ASP A 10 -23.45 -3.57 -13.57
CA ASP A 10 -23.86 -4.04 -14.89
C ASP A 10 -22.84 -3.65 -15.97
N ALA A 11 -22.36 -2.40 -15.93
CA ALA A 11 -21.33 -1.93 -16.86
C ALA A 11 -19.99 -2.64 -16.68
N ALA A 12 -19.63 -3.04 -15.46
CA ALA A 12 -18.42 -3.83 -15.21
C ALA A 12 -18.59 -5.28 -15.66
N ALA A 13 -19.71 -5.91 -15.33
CA ALA A 13 -20.02 -7.29 -15.72
C ALA A 13 -20.02 -7.47 -17.24
N ALA A 14 -20.57 -6.51 -17.98
CA ALA A 14 -20.58 -6.52 -19.45
C ALA A 14 -19.18 -6.50 -20.10
N LYS A 15 -18.13 -6.04 -19.39
CA LYS A 15 -16.74 -6.03 -19.90
C LYS A 15 -16.05 -7.40 -19.76
N GLY A 16 -16.44 -8.21 -18.78
CA GLY A 16 -15.77 -9.46 -18.45
C GLY A 16 -14.44 -9.29 -17.70
N TYR A 17 -13.99 -10.37 -17.04
CA TYR A 17 -12.85 -10.35 -16.12
C TYR A 17 -11.52 -9.93 -16.80
N GLU A 18 -11.17 -10.51 -17.94
CA GLU A 18 -9.87 -10.26 -18.58
C GLU A 18 -9.70 -8.80 -19.02
N ALA A 19 -10.78 -8.19 -19.55
CA ALA A 19 -10.77 -6.79 -19.93
C ALA A 19 -10.65 -5.87 -18.69
N LEU A 20 -11.35 -6.19 -17.61
CA LEU A 20 -11.26 -5.45 -16.34
C LEU A 20 -9.86 -5.56 -15.73
N LYS A 21 -9.28 -6.76 -15.70
CA LYS A 21 -7.92 -7.01 -15.20
C LYS A 21 -6.89 -6.24 -16.00
N THR A 22 -6.98 -6.30 -17.34
CA THR A 22 -6.06 -5.58 -18.23
C THR A 22 -6.16 -4.07 -18.02
N ALA A 23 -7.38 -3.53 -17.93
CA ALA A 23 -7.59 -2.11 -17.66
C ALA A 23 -7.05 -1.69 -16.28
N HIS A 24 -7.27 -2.51 -15.25
CA HIS A 24 -6.74 -2.30 -13.91
C HIS A 24 -5.21 -2.30 -13.89
N LEU A 25 -4.58 -3.32 -14.50
CA LEU A 25 -3.12 -3.41 -14.55
C LEU A 25 -2.54 -2.22 -15.31
N SER A 26 -3.11 -1.82 -16.44
CA SER A 26 -2.66 -0.63 -17.18
C SER A 26 -2.71 0.64 -16.31
N ASP A 27 -3.82 0.90 -15.63
CA ASP A 27 -3.99 2.08 -14.76
C ASP A 27 -3.03 2.05 -13.55
N TYR A 28 -2.94 0.91 -12.86
CA TYR A 28 -2.10 0.77 -11.67
C TYR A 28 -0.61 0.84 -12.01
N THR A 29 -0.18 0.11 -13.05
CA THR A 29 1.23 0.08 -13.46
C THR A 29 1.71 1.43 -13.95
N GLU A 30 0.88 2.21 -14.66
CA GLU A 30 1.23 3.57 -15.11
C GLU A 30 1.70 4.47 -13.95
N LEU A 31 1.16 4.27 -12.74
CA LEU A 31 1.54 4.99 -11.54
C LEU A 31 2.68 4.30 -10.79
N PHE A 32 2.54 2.99 -10.54
CA PHE A 32 3.46 2.26 -9.69
C PHE A 32 4.85 2.13 -10.31
N SER A 33 4.95 1.91 -11.62
CA SER A 33 6.23 1.70 -12.32
C SER A 33 7.06 2.98 -12.52
N ARG A 34 6.57 4.16 -12.11
CA ARG A 34 7.30 5.43 -12.23
C ARG A 34 8.56 5.49 -11.36
N MET A 35 8.65 4.63 -10.34
CA MET A 35 9.79 4.56 -9.44
C MET A 35 10.12 3.12 -9.10
N GLU A 36 11.38 2.78 -9.30
CA GLU A 36 11.99 1.52 -8.92
C GLU A 36 13.12 1.82 -7.94
N LEU A 37 13.16 1.09 -6.83
CA LEU A 37 14.19 1.21 -5.80
C LEU A 37 14.80 -0.18 -5.60
N GLY A 38 16.12 -0.29 -5.78
CA GLY A 38 16.85 -1.53 -5.61
C GLY A 38 18.21 -1.27 -4.96
N PHE A 39 18.56 -2.11 -3.99
CA PHE A 39 19.81 -2.12 -3.25
C PHE A 39 20.49 -3.50 -3.28
N ASN A 40 20.40 -4.18 -4.44
CA ASN A 40 20.87 -5.57 -4.61
C ASN A 40 20.26 -6.55 -3.61
N GLU A 41 19.01 -6.31 -3.23
CA GLU A 41 18.18 -7.25 -2.51
C GLU A 41 17.89 -8.50 -3.35
N GLU A 42 17.57 -9.59 -2.68
CA GLU A 42 17.00 -10.78 -3.31
C GLU A 42 15.55 -10.89 -2.89
N ILE A 43 14.72 -11.44 -3.78
CA ILE A 43 13.33 -11.76 -3.46
C ILE A 43 13.34 -12.79 -2.32
N PRO A 44 12.89 -12.43 -1.10
CA PRO A 44 12.89 -13.34 0.02
C PRO A 44 11.98 -14.54 -0.28
N GLN A 45 12.46 -15.75 -0.01
CA GLN A 45 11.69 -16.98 -0.20
C GLN A 45 10.95 -17.40 1.08
N ILE A 46 10.70 -16.44 1.97
CA ILE A 46 9.99 -16.62 3.23
C ILE A 46 8.79 -15.67 3.29
N PRO A 47 7.75 -15.97 4.09
CA PRO A 47 6.65 -15.06 4.31
C PRO A 47 7.11 -13.69 4.83
N THR A 48 6.46 -12.61 4.38
CA THR A 48 6.79 -11.24 4.82
C THR A 48 6.69 -11.06 6.33
N SER A 49 5.81 -11.80 7.01
CA SER A 49 5.69 -11.80 8.47
C SER A 49 6.95 -12.32 9.17
N GLU A 50 7.56 -13.38 8.64
CA GLU A 50 8.80 -13.94 9.18
C GLU A 50 9.98 -13.00 8.91
N LEU A 51 10.05 -12.42 7.71
CA LEU A 51 11.04 -11.41 7.36
C LEU A 51 10.95 -10.17 8.28
N LEU A 52 9.73 -9.71 8.57
CA LEU A 52 9.48 -8.60 9.49
C LEU A 52 9.93 -8.95 10.91
N GLN A 53 9.65 -10.17 11.36
CA GLN A 53 10.10 -10.63 12.69
C GLN A 53 11.63 -10.63 12.78
N LYS A 54 12.33 -11.16 11.77
CA LYS A 54 13.80 -11.08 11.71
C LYS A 54 14.28 -9.63 11.79
N TYR A 55 13.70 -8.74 10.97
CA TYR A 55 14.06 -7.32 10.98
C TYR A 55 13.84 -6.66 12.35
N ARG A 56 12.74 -6.98 13.05
CA ARG A 56 12.50 -6.53 14.43
C ARG A 56 13.55 -7.06 15.40
N ASN A 57 13.90 -8.34 15.31
CA ASN A 57 14.95 -8.95 16.14
C ASN A 57 16.28 -8.17 16.06
N LEU A 58 16.62 -7.68 14.86
CA LEU A 58 17.79 -6.83 14.62
C LEU A 58 17.68 -5.45 15.28
N VAL A 59 16.54 -4.75 15.10
CA VAL A 59 16.34 -3.37 15.57
C VAL A 59 16.14 -3.30 17.08
N GLU A 60 15.32 -4.19 17.64
CA GLU A 60 14.89 -4.19 19.04
C GLU A 60 15.86 -4.98 19.95
N LYS A 61 16.81 -5.74 19.39
CA LYS A 61 17.81 -6.55 20.13
C LYS A 61 17.19 -7.57 21.11
N ASN A 62 16.06 -8.14 20.71
CA ASN A 62 15.23 -9.08 21.46
C ASN A 62 15.62 -10.56 21.26
N GLY A 63 16.72 -10.84 20.54
CA GLY A 63 17.18 -12.21 20.25
C GLY A 63 16.38 -12.88 19.12
N GLY A 64 16.71 -14.13 18.80
CA GLY A 64 16.10 -14.86 17.68
C GLY A 64 16.87 -14.75 16.36
N GLU A 65 16.28 -15.22 15.26
CA GLU A 65 16.90 -15.16 13.95
C GLU A 65 17.02 -13.71 13.47
N LEU A 66 18.18 -13.38 12.89
CA LEU A 66 18.47 -12.08 12.31
C LEU A 66 18.36 -12.16 10.78
N PRO A 67 18.00 -11.06 10.12
CA PRO A 67 18.00 -11.02 8.68
C PRO A 67 19.45 -10.98 8.18
N THR A 68 19.71 -11.62 7.05
CA THR A 68 20.89 -11.32 6.25
C THR A 68 20.85 -9.89 5.72
N ASP A 69 21.98 -9.35 5.27
CA ASP A 69 22.03 -8.01 4.66
C ASP A 69 21.03 -7.86 3.50
N LYS A 70 20.84 -8.92 2.69
CA LYS A 70 19.89 -8.92 1.57
C LYS A 70 18.43 -8.90 2.04
N GLU A 71 18.11 -9.70 3.05
CA GLU A 71 16.78 -9.71 3.70
C GLU A 71 16.47 -8.33 4.33
N GLN A 72 17.47 -7.69 4.93
CA GLN A 72 17.34 -6.34 5.47
C GLN A 72 16.96 -5.34 4.36
N ARG A 73 17.71 -5.33 3.25
CA ARG A 73 17.42 -4.45 2.10
C ARG A 73 16.06 -4.75 1.47
N ALA A 74 15.69 -6.02 1.34
CA ALA A 74 14.38 -6.41 0.82
C ALA A 74 13.23 -5.83 1.67
N MET A 75 13.33 -5.91 3.00
CA MET A 75 12.32 -5.34 3.90
C MET A 75 12.23 -3.82 3.77
N GLU A 76 13.37 -3.12 3.66
CA GLU A 76 13.42 -1.66 3.46
C GLU A 76 12.77 -1.25 2.13
N VAL A 77 13.07 -1.97 1.03
CA VAL A 77 12.47 -1.74 -0.29
C VAL A 77 10.96 -2.02 -0.29
N ILE A 78 10.53 -3.12 0.33
CA ILE A 78 9.10 -3.46 0.48
C ILE A 78 8.38 -2.33 1.22
N CYS A 79 8.91 -1.85 2.35
CA CYS A 79 8.30 -0.75 3.10
C CYS A 79 8.18 0.54 2.27
N TYR A 80 9.24 0.90 1.52
CA TYR A 80 9.21 2.07 0.63
C TYR A 80 8.15 1.94 -0.45
N GLN A 81 8.13 0.82 -1.17
CA GLN A 81 7.19 0.59 -2.26
C GLN A 81 5.75 0.42 -1.75
N PHE A 82 5.57 -0.14 -0.55
CA PHE A 82 4.25 -0.28 0.06
C PHE A 82 3.63 1.08 0.38
N GLY A 83 4.42 2.08 0.83
CA GLY A 83 3.94 3.46 0.98
C GLY A 83 3.35 4.02 -0.32
N ARG A 84 4.06 3.84 -1.44
CA ARG A 84 3.58 4.25 -2.78
C ARG A 84 2.32 3.48 -3.21
N TYR A 85 2.28 2.18 -2.94
CA TYR A 85 1.09 1.35 -3.18
C TYR A 85 -0.13 1.88 -2.41
N LEU A 86 0.03 2.19 -1.12
CA LEU A 86 -1.06 2.68 -0.28
C LEU A 86 -1.58 4.04 -0.76
N THR A 87 -0.71 4.94 -1.23
CA THR A 87 -1.14 6.18 -1.88
C THR A 87 -1.97 5.92 -3.13
N ILE A 88 -1.51 5.04 -4.03
CA ILE A 88 -2.22 4.73 -5.28
C ILE A 88 -3.58 4.08 -4.99
N ALA A 89 -3.64 3.17 -4.00
CA ALA A 89 -4.87 2.48 -3.64
C ALA A 89 -5.86 3.37 -2.87
N GLY A 90 -5.36 4.26 -2.01
CA GLY A 90 -6.17 5.05 -1.08
C GLY A 90 -6.51 6.47 -1.56
N SER A 91 -5.69 7.09 -2.41
CA SER A 91 -5.86 8.49 -2.83
C SER A 91 -5.75 8.65 -4.34
N ARG A 92 -6.92 8.66 -5.00
CA ARG A 92 -7.05 8.87 -6.45
C ARG A 92 -7.86 10.11 -6.76
N LYS A 93 -7.69 10.64 -7.97
CA LYS A 93 -8.48 11.79 -8.46
C LYS A 93 -9.98 11.50 -8.32
N GLY A 94 -10.69 12.37 -7.60
CA GLY A 94 -12.12 12.24 -7.34
C GLY A 94 -12.50 11.45 -6.08
N ALA A 95 -11.52 10.85 -5.39
CA ALA A 95 -11.70 10.31 -4.03
C ALA A 95 -11.45 11.40 -2.98
N LEU A 96 -11.91 11.16 -1.75
CA LEU A 96 -11.49 11.94 -0.59
C LEU A 96 -10.00 11.68 -0.28
N PRO A 97 -9.33 12.58 0.47
CA PRO A 97 -7.99 12.31 0.96
C PRO A 97 -7.92 11.06 1.84
N THR A 98 -6.75 10.45 1.97
CA THR A 98 -6.54 9.36 2.93
C THR A 98 -6.56 9.88 4.37
N ASN A 99 -7.34 9.23 5.23
CA ASN A 99 -7.45 9.54 6.65
C ASN A 99 -6.35 8.82 7.49
N LEU A 100 -6.50 8.73 8.81
CA LEU A 100 -5.54 8.03 9.70
C LEU A 100 -5.30 6.56 9.37
N GLN A 101 -6.25 5.90 8.69
CA GLN A 101 -6.16 4.50 8.30
C GLN A 101 -6.28 4.34 6.77
N GLY A 102 -6.06 5.42 6.02
CA GLY A 102 -6.21 5.43 4.56
C GLY A 102 -7.68 5.38 4.14
N VAL A 103 -8.08 4.23 3.58
CA VAL A 103 -9.47 3.89 3.23
C VAL A 103 -9.88 2.56 3.86
N TRP A 104 -9.03 2.00 4.72
CA TRP A 104 -9.19 0.67 5.31
C TRP A 104 -9.54 0.84 6.78
N GLY A 105 -10.71 0.34 7.17
CA GLY A 105 -11.04 0.21 8.57
C GLY A 105 -12.33 -0.56 8.76
N GLU A 106 -12.48 -1.08 9.98
CA GLU A 106 -13.56 -1.95 10.39
C GLU A 106 -13.99 -1.54 11.81
N ASP A 107 -15.29 -1.59 12.07
CA ASP A 107 -15.90 -1.31 13.38
C ASP A 107 -15.50 0.02 14.02
N HIS A 108 -14.56 -0.03 14.98
CA HIS A 108 -14.17 1.09 15.82
C HIS A 108 -12.83 1.68 15.36
N PHE A 109 -12.88 2.95 14.94
CA PHE A 109 -11.69 3.68 14.56
C PHE A 109 -11.08 4.37 15.78
N GLU A 110 -9.81 4.05 16.07
CA GLU A 110 -9.02 4.84 17.00
C GLU A 110 -8.95 6.29 16.49
N TRP A 111 -9.22 7.23 17.40
CA TRP A 111 -9.39 8.67 17.08
C TRP A 111 -10.40 8.96 15.95
N GLY A 112 -11.42 8.10 15.79
CA GLY A 112 -12.47 8.29 14.78
C GLY A 112 -12.01 8.08 13.34
N GLY A 113 -10.74 7.73 13.09
CA GLY A 113 -10.22 7.54 11.74
C GLY A 113 -10.36 8.81 10.90
N ASP A 114 -10.28 9.98 11.54
CA ASP A 114 -10.61 11.25 10.93
C ASP A 114 -9.41 11.90 10.22
N TYR A 115 -9.50 13.19 9.97
CA TYR A 115 -8.44 13.99 9.37
C TYR A 115 -7.73 14.84 10.43
N HIS A 116 -6.64 14.32 10.99
CA HIS A 116 -5.78 15.10 11.89
C HIS A 116 -4.79 15.99 11.13
N PHE A 117 -4.99 17.31 11.25
CA PHE A 117 -4.21 18.34 10.56
C PHE A 117 -3.04 18.91 11.36
N ASN A 118 -2.63 18.28 12.46
CA ASN A 118 -1.45 18.71 13.22
C ASN A 118 -0.18 17.90 12.88
N ILE A 119 -0.28 16.80 12.14
CA ILE A 119 0.85 16.09 11.50
C ILE A 119 0.39 14.99 10.53
N ASN A 120 -0.69 14.26 10.85
CA ASN A 120 -1.00 12.98 10.19
C ASN A 120 -1.39 13.13 8.73
N VAL A 121 -2.34 14.05 8.42
CA VAL A 121 -2.74 14.28 7.03
C VAL A 121 -1.55 14.79 6.22
N GLN A 122 -0.72 15.68 6.77
CA GLN A 122 0.48 16.14 6.07
C GLN A 122 1.44 14.98 5.77
N MET A 123 1.67 14.10 6.74
CA MET A 123 2.53 12.93 6.58
C MET A 123 2.02 11.97 5.51
N ASN A 124 0.71 11.75 5.42
CA ASN A 124 0.09 10.94 4.36
C ASN A 124 0.46 11.44 2.94
N TYR A 125 0.71 12.75 2.79
CA TYR A 125 0.95 13.39 1.51
C TYR A 125 2.43 13.75 1.24
N TRP A 126 3.35 13.60 2.20
CA TRP A 126 4.78 13.81 1.96
C TRP A 126 5.36 13.03 0.76
N PRO A 127 5.02 11.74 0.53
CA PRO A 127 5.62 10.98 -0.57
C PRO A 127 4.96 11.22 -1.94
N THR A 128 4.01 12.15 -2.06
CA THR A 128 3.14 12.25 -3.26
C THR A 128 3.70 13.10 -4.40
N MET A 129 4.75 13.89 -4.15
CA MET A 129 5.37 14.78 -5.14
C MET A 129 6.79 14.36 -5.56
N ALA A 130 7.25 13.17 -5.13
CA ALA A 130 8.58 12.66 -5.49
C ALA A 130 8.65 12.18 -6.94
#